data_AF-A0A3B9URR7-F1
#
_entry.id   AF-A0A3B9URR7-F1
#
_cell.length_a   1.000
_cell.length_b   1.000
_cell.length_c   1.000
_cell.angle_alpha   90.00
_cell.angle_beta   90.00
_cell.angle_gamma   90.00
#
_symmetry.space_group_name_H-M   'P 1'
#
loop_
_entity.id
_entity.type
_entity.pdbx_description
1 polymer ?
#
loop_
_entity_poly.entity_id
_entity_poly.type
_entity_poly.pdbx_seq_one_letter_code
_entity_poly.pdbx_strand_id
1 'polypeptide(L)' 'MVNSKGWEWEKANQSPWLKPTEDSYYLSNKWLELDFKNILDLGAGLGRHSIFLQNKVLVYQL' A
#
# COMPACT_ATOMS: atom_id res chain seq x y z
N MET A 1 7.91 -29.01 3.34
CA MET A 1 8.01 -27.71 2.66
C MET A 1 6.65 -27.37 2.08
N VAL A 2 6.12 -26.17 2.34
CA VAL A 2 4.94 -25.67 1.63
C VAL A 2 5.40 -25.31 0.21
N ASN A 3 4.71 -25.85 -0.80
CA ASN A 3 4.97 -25.49 -2.19
C ASN A 3 4.27 -24.15 -2.48
N SER A 4 4.86 -23.06 -1.99
CA SER A 4 4.36 -21.71 -2.26
C SER A 4 4.79 -21.29 -3.66
N LYS A 5 3.83 -21.03 -4.55
CA LYS A 5 4.11 -20.36 -5.81
C LYS A 5 4.34 -18.87 -5.54
N GLY A 6 5.33 -18.29 -6.21
CA GLY A 6 5.51 -16.85 -6.23
C GLY A 6 4.30 -16.14 -6.83
N TRP A 7 4.21 -14.83 -6.60
CA TRP A 7 3.16 -14.00 -7.18
C TRP A 7 3.19 -14.02 -8.72
N GLU A 8 2.01 -14.06 -9.36
CA GLU A 8 1.87 -14.00 -10.82
C GLU A 8 2.00 -12.54 -11.31
N TRP A 9 3.23 -12.07 -11.50
CA TRP A 9 3.52 -10.67 -11.87
C TRP A 9 2.87 -10.19 -13.17
N GLU A 10 2.59 -11.08 -14.12
CA GLU A 10 1.87 -10.76 -15.36
C GLU A 10 0.46 -10.19 -15.10
N LYS A 11 -0.13 -10.48 -13.93
CA LYS A 11 -1.44 -9.96 -13.51
C LYS A 11 -1.35 -8.63 -12.76
N ALA A 12 -0.15 -8.10 -12.49
CA ALA A 12 0.02 -6.94 -11.61
C ALA A 12 -0.59 -5.65 -12.19
N ASN A 13 -0.63 -5.49 -13.51
CA ASN A 13 -1.14 -4.26 -14.16
C ASN A 13 -2.68 -4.21 -14.26
N GLN A 14 -3.40 -5.04 -13.49
CA GLN A 14 -4.87 -5.06 -13.49
C GLN A 14 -5.44 -4.08 -12.47
N SER A 15 -6.64 -3.57 -12.76
CA SER A 15 -7.32 -2.53 -11.97
C SER A 15 -7.29 -2.70 -10.44
N PRO A 16 -7.54 -3.88 -9.83
CA PRO A 16 -7.55 -4.00 -8.37
C PRO A 16 -6.17 -3.75 -7.71
N TRP A 17 -5.08 -3.90 -8.46
CA TRP A 17 -3.71 -3.71 -7.97
C TRP A 17 -3.17 -2.30 -8.23
N LEU A 18 -3.94 -1.47 -8.93
CA LEU A 18 -3.58 -0.09 -9.25
C LEU A 18 -4.34 0.93 -8.39
N LYS A 19 -5.33 0.49 -7.61
CA LYS A 19 -6.13 1.36 -6.74
C LYS A 19 -5.92 1.00 -5.27
N PRO A 20 -5.83 2.00 -4.37
CA PRO A 20 -5.89 1.75 -2.95
C PRO A 20 -7.13 0.92 -2.59
N THR A 21 -6.99 0.06 -1.60
CA THR A 21 -8.14 -0.63 -1.00
C THR A 21 -8.99 0.39 -0.23
N GLU A 22 -10.28 0.10 -0.07
CA GLU A 22 -11.22 0.99 0.60
C GLU A 22 -10.74 1.39 2.01
N ASP A 23 -10.16 0.44 2.75
CA ASP A 23 -9.61 0.67 4.09
C ASP A 23 -8.51 1.74 4.12
N SER A 24 -7.73 1.89 3.06
CA SER A 24 -6.64 2.87 3.03
C SER A 24 -7.14 4.30 3.04
N TYR A 25 -8.34 4.57 2.52
CA TYR A 25 -8.93 5.91 2.61
C TYR A 25 -9.24 6.26 4.06
N TYR A 26 -9.88 5.35 4.79
CA TYR A 26 -10.18 5.53 6.21
C TYR A 26 -8.90 5.66 7.05
N LEU A 27 -7.96 4.72 6.88
CA LEU A 27 -6.69 4.71 7.61
C LEU A 27 -5.89 5.98 7.36
N SER A 28 -5.86 6.48 6.12
CA SER A 28 -5.15 7.73 5.81
C SER A 28 -5.68 8.92 6.60
N ASN A 29 -7.00 9.03 6.76
CA ASN A 29 -7.59 10.11 7.54
C ASN A 29 -7.36 9.90 9.04
N LYS A 30 -7.51 8.66 9.53
CA LYS A 30 -7.29 8.34 10.95
C LYS A 30 -5.85 8.59 11.37
N TRP A 31 -4.87 8.24 10.55
CA TRP A 31 -3.46 8.44 10.85
C TRP A 31 -3.06 9.91 10.81
N LEU A 32 -3.67 10.71 9.93
CA LEU A 32 -3.51 12.17 9.95
C LEU A 32 -4.05 12.80 11.24
N GLU A 33 -5.23 12.37 11.70
CA GLU A 33 -5.80 12.83 12.98
C GLU A 33 -4.93 12.47 14.20
N LEU A 34 -4.24 11.33 14.14
CA LEU A 34 -3.31 10.86 15.17
C LEU A 34 -1.90 11.45 15.03
N ASP A 35 -1.69 12.36 14.08
CA ASP A 35 -0.44 13.06 13.79
C ASP A 35 0.74 12.15 13.40
N PHE A 36 0.46 11.04 12.71
CA PHE A 36 1.51 10.14 12.24
C PHE A 36 2.32 10.81 11.12
N LYS A 37 3.64 10.88 11.31
CA LYS A 37 4.54 11.55 10.35
C LYS A 37 5.19 10.62 9.34
N ASN A 38 5.35 9.35 9.71
CA ASN A 38 6.07 8.34 8.94
C ASN A 38 5.28 7.04 8.88
N ILE A 39 5.20 6.43 7.70
CA ILE A 39 4.58 5.12 7.49
C ILE A 39 5.59 4.19 6.80
N LEU A 40 5.58 2.94 7.23
CA LEU A 40 6.28 1.84 6.57
C LEU A 40 5.26 0.94 5.86
N ASP A 41 5.33 0.87 4.53
CA ASP A 41 4.47 0.03 3.68
C ASP A 41 5.16 -1.30 3.39
N LEU A 42 4.76 -2.34 4.11
CA LEU A 42 5.31 -3.70 4.00
C LEU A 42 4.55 -4.50 2.94
N GLY A 43 5.28 -5.09 1.99
CA GLY A 43 4.64 -5.82 0.90
C GLY A 43 3.89 -4.90 -0.05
N ALA A 44 4.48 -3.72 -0.33
CA ALA A 44 3.87 -2.64 -1.09
C ALA A 44 3.46 -3.03 -2.53
N GLY A 45 4.03 -4.10 -3.08
CA GLY A 45 3.75 -4.56 -4.44
C GLY A 45 4.04 -3.45 -5.46
N LEU A 46 3.03 -3.03 -6.24
CA LEU A 46 3.15 -1.90 -7.16
C LEU A 46 3.08 -0.51 -6.47
N GLY A 47 2.98 -0.46 -5.14
CA GLY A 47 3.01 0.77 -4.36
C GLY A 47 1.70 1.57 -4.35
N ARG A 48 0.56 0.96 -4.71
CA ARG A 48 -0.75 1.65 -4.82
C ARG A 48 -1.14 2.43 -3.56
N HIS A 49 -0.81 1.88 -2.39
CA HIS A 49 -1.08 2.49 -1.09
C HIS A 49 -0.03 3.54 -0.75
N SER A 50 1.25 3.24 -0.94
CA SER A 50 2.33 4.21 -0.81
C SER A 50 2.14 5.46 -1.65
N ILE A 51 1.77 5.34 -2.94
CA ILE A 51 1.52 6.49 -3.82
C ILE A 51 0.36 7.34 -3.29
N PHE A 52 -0.71 6.69 -2.84
CA PHE A 52 -1.85 7.38 -2.26
C PHE A 52 -1.49 8.13 -0.96
N LEU A 53 -0.70 7.50 -0.08
CA LEU A 53 -0.31 8.04 1.22
C LEU A 53 0.82 9.09 1.15
N GLN A 54 1.69 9.04 0.14
CA GLN A 54 2.80 9.99 -0.05
C GLN A 54 2.33 11.45 -0.13
N ASN A 55 1.11 11.70 -0.62
CA ASN A 55 0.55 13.05 -0.67
C ASN A 55 0.06 13.57 0.69
N LYS A 56 0.20 12.77 1.76
CA LYS A 56 -0.34 13.04 3.10
C LYS A 56 0.72 12.90 4.20
N VAL A 57 1.64 11.95 4.07
CA VAL A 57 2.63 11.56 5.09
C VAL A 57 3.89 11.04 4.40
N LEU A 58 5.06 11.11 5.07
CA LEU A 58 6.29 10.50 4.55
C LEU A 58 6.17 8.97 4.58
N VAL A 59 6.39 8.32 3.43
CA VAL A 59 6.23 6.86 3.28
C VAL A 59 7.53 6.19 2.86
N TYR A 60 7.87 5.09 3.53
CA TYR A 60 8.97 4.19 3.20
C TYR A 60 8.42 2.84 2.72
N GLN A 61 9.06 2.22 1.74
CA GLN A 61 8.69 0.90 1.21
C GLN A 61 9.82 -0.10 1.49
N LEU A 62 9.47 -1.33 1.87
CA LEU A 62 10.39 -2.47 2.02
C LEU A 62 9.89 -3.69 1.23
#